data_AF-A0A966FPF3-F1
#
_entry.id   AF-A0A966FPF3-F1
#
_cell.length_a   1.000
_cell.length_b   1.000
_cell.length_c   1.000
_cell.angle_alpha   90.00
_cell.angle_beta   90.00
_cell.angle_gamma   90.00
#
_symmetry.space_group_name_H-M   'P 1'
#
loop_
_entity.id
_entity.type
_entity.pdbx_description
1 polymer ?
#
loop_
_entity_poly.entity_id
_entity_poly.type
_entity_poly.pdbx_seq_one_letter_code
_entity_poly.pdbx_strand_id
1 'polypeptide(L)'
;IDEEAELEKKDLTLKGKEFLTLYRRKSDVDKLKELVNKCIPSERLFHIALVNKTNVFYCLMRPDPLKTPEEIRKLVEYLPRVIYEKEKLRDFQ
;
A
#
# COMPACT_ATOMS: atom_id res chain seq x y z
N ILE A 1 -20.61 14.78 -5.52
CA ILE A 1 -19.78 13.89 -4.68
C ILE A 1 -19.85 12.54 -5.37
N ASP A 2 -18.98 12.30 -6.35
CA ASP A 2 -19.15 11.20 -7.31
C ASP A 2 -18.62 9.89 -6.75
N GLU A 3 -19.58 9.05 -6.34
CA GLU A 3 -19.57 7.59 -6.34
C GLU A 3 -18.23 6.96 -5.95
N GLU A 4 -18.11 6.74 -4.65
CA GLU A 4 -17.15 5.87 -3.99
C GLU A 4 -17.30 4.46 -4.57
N ALA A 5 -16.57 4.16 -5.65
CA ALA A 5 -16.55 2.84 -6.25
C ALA A 5 -16.26 1.82 -5.14
N GLU A 6 -17.20 0.91 -4.87
CA GLU A 6 -17.13 -0.01 -3.73
C GLU A 6 -15.79 -0.76 -3.75
N LEU A 7 -14.88 -0.35 -2.89
CA LEU A 7 -13.63 -1.07 -2.66
C LEU A 7 -13.98 -2.27 -1.78
N GLU A 8 -13.56 -3.46 -2.19
CA GLU A 8 -13.75 -4.64 -1.35
C GLU A 8 -12.89 -4.49 -0.09
N LYS A 9 -13.56 -4.46 1.07
CA LYS A 9 -12.93 -4.53 2.38
C LYS A 9 -12.56 -5.97 2.66
N LYS A 10 -11.29 -6.22 2.97
CA LYS A 10 -10.88 -7.52 3.48
C LYS A 10 -9.90 -7.39 4.62
N ASP A 11 -10.08 -8.26 5.60
CA ASP A 11 -9.11 -8.48 6.65
C ASP A 11 -7.96 -9.31 6.11
N LEU A 12 -6.77 -8.77 6.32
CA LEU A 12 -5.53 -9.30 5.81
C LEU A 12 -4.65 -9.71 6.96
N THR A 13 -4.34 -11.00 7.07
CA THR A 13 -3.38 -11.45 8.08
C THR A 13 -1.96 -11.36 7.53
N LEU A 14 -1.13 -10.52 8.14
CA LEU A 14 0.30 -10.35 7.83
C LEU A 14 1.11 -10.66 9.09
N LYS A 15 1.90 -11.74 9.05
CA LYS A 15 2.71 -12.23 10.20
C LYS A 15 1.94 -12.32 11.53
N GLY A 16 0.70 -12.79 11.50
CA GLY A 16 -0.14 -12.98 12.69
C GLY A 16 -0.87 -11.72 13.19
N LYS A 17 -0.76 -10.58 12.50
CA LYS A 17 -1.58 -9.39 12.74
C LYS A 17 -2.62 -9.23 11.64
N GLU A 18 -3.83 -8.81 12.00
CA GLU A 18 -4.90 -8.47 11.05
C GLU A 18 -4.77 -6.99 10.66
N PHE A 19 -4.86 -6.73 9.36
CA PHE A 19 -4.83 -5.40 8.77
C PHE A 19 -6.07 -5.25 7.90
N LEU A 20 -6.77 -4.13 8.04
CA LEU A 20 -7.81 -3.79 7.09
C LEU A 20 -7.14 -3.38 5.76
N THR A 21 -7.64 -3.82 4.62
CA THR A 21 -7.19 -3.34 3.30
C THR A 21 -8.36 -3.12 2.36
N LEU A 22 -8.28 -2.05 1.57
CA LEU A 22 -9.22 -1.72 0.49
C LEU A 22 -8.52 -1.95 -0.85
N TYR A 23 -9.12 -2.78 -1.72
CA TYR A 23 -8.57 -3.10 -3.02
C TYR A 23 -9.65 -3.40 -4.06
N ARG A 24 -9.26 -3.44 -5.35
CA ARG A 24 -10.16 -3.78 -6.46
C ARG A 24 -9.98 -5.21 -6.96
N ARG A 25 -8.77 -5.77 -6.92
CA ARG A 25 -8.49 -7.18 -7.26
C ARG A 25 -7.67 -7.86 -6.17
N LYS A 26 -7.90 -9.16 -5.95
CA LYS A 26 -7.15 -9.97 -4.97
C LYS A 26 -5.63 -9.97 -5.23
N SER A 27 -5.19 -9.80 -6.48
CA SER A 27 -3.77 -9.65 -6.85
C SER A 27 -3.13 -8.37 -6.29
N ASP A 28 -3.90 -7.29 -6.15
CA ASP A 28 -3.40 -5.99 -5.69
C ASP A 28 -3.00 -6.08 -4.21
N VAL A 29 -3.71 -6.93 -3.47
CA VAL A 29 -3.45 -7.25 -2.08
C VAL A 29 -2.08 -7.88 -1.88
N ASP A 30 -1.72 -8.85 -2.72
CA ASP A 30 -0.43 -9.53 -2.61
C ASP A 30 0.72 -8.61 -3.02
N LYS A 31 0.51 -7.73 -4.01
CA LYS A 31 1.43 -6.64 -4.35
C LYS A 31 1.63 -5.66 -3.19
N LEU A 32 0.55 -5.27 -2.49
CA LEU A 32 0.62 -4.41 -1.31
C LEU A 32 1.37 -5.07 -0.15
N LYS A 33 1.14 -6.37 0.09
CA LYS A 33 1.90 -7.14 1.08
C LYS A 33 3.39 -7.15 0.77
N GLU A 34 3.75 -7.36 -0.49
CA GLU A 34 5.15 -7.36 -0.92
C GLU A 34 5.79 -5.99 -0.69
N LEU A 35 5.10 -4.92 -1.08
CA LEU A 35 5.56 -3.54 -0.88
C LEU A 35 5.81 -3.25 0.61
N VAL A 36 4.83 -3.56 1.47
CA VAL A 36 4.94 -3.35 2.91
C VAL A 36 6.09 -4.14 3.50
N ASN A 37 6.20 -5.44 3.22
CA ASN A 37 7.23 -6.29 3.80
C ASN A 37 8.65 -5.82 3.47
N LYS A 38 8.85 -5.13 2.34
CA LYS A 38 10.15 -4.56 1.94
C LYS A 38 10.42 -3.20 2.59
N CYS A 39 9.39 -2.46 2.98
CA CYS A 39 9.53 -1.05 3.37
C CYS A 39 9.30 -0.79 4.86
N ILE A 40 8.26 -1.39 5.45
CA ILE A 40 7.79 -1.08 6.81
C ILE A 40 7.69 -2.37 7.63
N PRO A 41 8.24 -2.41 8.85
CA PRO A 41 8.05 -3.54 9.74
C PRO A 41 6.57 -3.75 10.07
N SER A 42 6.09 -4.97 9.87
CA SER A 42 4.69 -5.35 10.11
C SER A 42 4.22 -5.06 11.53
N GLU A 43 5.12 -5.03 12.54
CA GLU A 43 4.71 -4.71 13.90
C GLU A 43 4.23 -3.27 14.08
N ARG A 44 4.65 -2.34 13.21
CA ARG A 44 4.29 -0.92 13.27
C ARG A 44 3.21 -0.51 12.29
N LEU A 45 2.85 -1.36 11.32
CA LEU A 45 1.74 -1.09 10.43
C LEU A 45 0.41 -1.41 11.15
N PHE A 46 -0.66 -0.68 10.82
CA PHE A 46 -2.03 -0.93 11.30
C PHE A 46 -3.02 -1.04 10.15
N HIS A 47 -2.89 -0.17 9.14
CA HIS A 47 -3.79 -0.15 7.99
C HIS A 47 -3.04 0.24 6.73
N ILE A 48 -3.40 -0.38 5.61
CA ILE A 48 -2.89 -0.02 4.29
C ILE A 48 -4.01 -0.14 3.26
N ALA A 49 -4.09 0.81 2.35
CA ALA A 49 -5.04 0.78 1.24
C ALA A 49 -4.46 1.48 0.02
N LEU A 50 -4.82 1.01 -1.17
CA LEU A 50 -4.53 1.69 -2.42
C LEU A 50 -5.83 1.91 -3.19
N VAL A 51 -6.16 3.18 -3.40
CA VAL A 51 -7.34 3.59 -4.15
C VAL A 51 -6.94 3.88 -5.59
N ASN A 52 -7.07 2.88 -6.46
CA ASN A 52 -6.66 2.97 -7.87
C ASN A 52 -7.37 4.11 -8.64
N LYS A 53 -8.61 4.47 -8.28
CA LYS A 53 -9.38 5.53 -8.95
C LYS A 53 -8.78 6.92 -8.72
N THR A 54 -8.29 7.17 -7.50
CA THR A 54 -7.74 8.48 -7.10
C THR A 54 -6.21 8.48 -7.03
N ASN A 55 -5.56 7.35 -7.30
CA ASN A 55 -4.12 7.14 -7.12
C ASN A 55 -3.65 7.51 -5.70
N VAL A 56 -4.49 7.26 -4.69
CA VAL A 56 -4.16 7.55 -3.29
C VAL A 56 -3.74 6.28 -2.58
N PHE A 57 -2.58 6.34 -1.93
CA PHE A 57 -2.06 5.30 -1.07
C PHE A 57 -2.20 5.73 0.40
N TYR A 58 -2.98 4.97 1.17
CA TYR A 58 -3.14 5.17 2.60
C TYR A 58 -2.25 4.19 3.37
N CYS A 59 -1.49 4.71 4.32
CA CYS A 59 -0.70 3.91 5.26
C CYS A 59 -0.87 4.50 6.66
N LEU A 60 -1.43 3.70 7.56
CA LEU A 60 -1.48 4.01 8.98
C LEU A 60 -0.44 3.15 9.69
N MET A 61 0.55 3.82 10.28
CA MET A 61 1.64 3.16 10.99
C MET A 61 2.01 3.93 12.27
N ARG A 62 2.63 3.24 13.23
CA ARG A 62 3.32 3.87 14.35
C ARG A 62 4.65 4.45 13.84
N PRO A 63 4.82 5.78 13.84
CA PRO A 63 6.07 6.37 13.37
C PRO A 63 7.21 6.11 14.36
N ASP A 64 8.42 5.98 13.82
CA ASP A 64 9.71 6.00 14.52
C ASP A 64 10.55 7.11 13.87
N PRO A 65 10.87 8.20 14.57
CA PRO A 65 11.53 9.35 13.96
C PRO A 65 12.92 9.04 13.36
N LEU A 66 13.58 7.95 13.80
CA LEU A 66 14.87 7.54 13.28
C LEU A 66 14.78 6.62 12.05
N LYS A 67 13.63 5.97 11.83
CA LYS A 67 13.44 4.96 10.77
C LYS A 67 12.40 5.36 9.74
N THR A 68 11.30 5.97 10.16
CA THR A 68 10.17 6.35 9.31
C THR A 68 10.56 7.21 8.11
N PRO A 69 11.50 8.18 8.18
CA PRO A 69 11.92 8.92 6.99
C PRO A 69 12.46 8.00 5.89
N GLU A 70 13.31 7.04 6.24
CA GLU A 70 13.90 6.08 5.30
C GLU A 70 12.87 5.07 4.80
N GLU A 71 11.91 4.68 5.64
CA GLU A 71 10.84 3.75 5.29
C GLU A 71 9.85 4.36 4.30
N ILE A 72 9.48 5.63 4.52
CA ILE A 72 8.67 6.39 3.57
C ILE A 72 9.42 6.57 2.26
N ARG A 73 10.73 6.90 2.29
CA ARG A 73 11.56 6.99 1.09
C ARG A 73 11.52 5.69 0.27
N LYS A 74 11.80 4.56 0.91
CA LYS A 74 11.72 3.23 0.28
C LYS A 74 10.33 2.96 -0.27
N LEU A 75 9.28 3.27 0.49
CA LEU A 75 7.91 3.05 0.06
C LEU A 75 7.60 3.80 -1.23
N VAL A 76 7.95 5.08 -1.31
CA VAL A 76 7.76 5.90 -2.53
C VAL A 76 8.59 5.36 -3.70
N GLU A 77 9.81 4.88 -3.47
CA GLU A 77 10.66 4.31 -4.52
C GLU A 77 10.18 2.94 -5.06
N TYR A 78 9.66 2.09 -4.17
CA TYR A 78 9.20 0.74 -4.52
C TYR A 78 7.75 0.69 -4.98
N LEU A 79 6.90 1.62 -4.55
CA LEU A 79 5.49 1.68 -4.94
C LEU A 79 5.29 1.61 -6.45
N PRO A 80 5.96 2.41 -7.30
CA PRO A 80 5.81 2.28 -8.74
C PRO A 80 6.32 0.94 -9.24
N ARG A 81 7.42 0.39 -8.70
CA ARG A 81 7.99 -0.88 -9.17
C ARG A 81 7.08 -2.09 -8.91
N VAL A 82 6.32 -2.06 -7.81
CA VAL A 82 5.48 -3.17 -7.36
C VAL A 82 4.04 -3.03 -7.85
N ILE A 83 3.50 -1.81 -7.83
CA ILE A 83 2.10 -1.53 -8.19
C ILE A 83 1.96 -1.21 -9.68
N TYR A 84 2.85 -0.39 -10.22
CA TYR A 84 2.81 0.10 -11.60
C TYR A 84 3.90 -0.58 -12.44
N GLU A 85 3.62 -1.80 -12.93
CA GLU A 85 4.51 -2.46 -13.90
C GLU A 85 4.90 -1.50 -15.04
N LYS A 86 6.13 -1.67 -15.56
CA LYS A 86 6.87 -0.78 -16.49
C LYS A 86 6.06 -0.17 -17.65
N GLU A 87 4.91 -0.72 -18.00
CA GLU A 87 4.07 -0.23 -19.08
C GLU A 87 3.31 1.07 -18.76
N LYS A 88 2.97 1.37 -17.50
CA LYS A 88 2.18 2.57 -17.13
C LYS A 88 2.97 3.80 -16.67
N LEU A 89 4.27 3.66 -16.45
CA LEU A 89 5.13 4.80 -16.08
C LEU A 89 5.36 5.77 -17.27
N ARG A 90 5.02 5.34 -18.50
CA ARG A 90 5.12 6.18 -19.70
C ARG A 90 4.02 7.23 -19.82
N ASP A 91 2.92 7.10 -19.07
CA ASP A 91 1.79 8.04 -19.14
C ASP A 91 1.95 9.26 -18.20
N PHE A 92 3.06 9.32 -17.44
CA PHE A 92 3.35 10.38 -16.47
C PHE A 92 4.64 11.18 -16.81
N GLN A 93 5.22 10.98 -17.99
CA GLN A 93 6.31 11.81 -18.54
C GLN A 93 5.80 12.66 -19.70
#